data_AF-D4YL52-F1
#
_entry.id   AF-D4YL52-F1
#
_cell.length_a   1.000
_cell.length_b   1.000
_cell.length_c   1.000
_cell.angle_alpha   90.00
_cell.angle_beta   90.00
_cell.angle_gamma   90.00
#
_symmetry.space_group_name_H-M   'P 1'
#
loop_
_entity.id
_entity.type
_entity.pdbx_description
1 polymer ?
#
loop_
_entity_poly.entity_id
_entity_poly.type
_entity_poly.pdbx_seq_one_letter_code
_entity_poly.pdbx_strand_id
1 'polypeptide(L)'
;MTDTPMYRVSEAARFLDVSTDTVRRWIAAGALTHRTDSAGRTVVDGVELARHARKITALPEDPRHVSTSVSNRFYGIVTDVKRGDVMSLVEIQAGPHRIFSLVGTDEIDRMQLTPGNAVIASALAQAIALERI
;
A
#
# COMPACT_ATOMS: atom_id res chain seq x y z
N MET A 1 -7.86 24.28 -18.51
CA MET A 1 -7.52 24.11 -17.08
C MET A 1 -8.29 22.93 -16.58
N THR A 2 -7.61 21.80 -16.35
CA THR A 2 -8.27 20.63 -15.76
C THR A 2 -8.56 20.98 -14.30
N ASP A 3 -9.83 21.01 -13.93
CA ASP A 3 -10.23 21.24 -12.54
C ASP A 3 -9.60 20.13 -11.68
N THR A 4 -8.87 20.53 -10.63
CA THR A 4 -8.13 19.58 -9.80
C THR A 4 -9.12 18.88 -8.87
N PRO A 5 -9.13 17.54 -8.80
CA PRO A 5 -10.10 16.85 -7.95
C PRO A 5 -9.91 17.26 -6.48
N MET A 6 -11.03 17.54 -5.82
CA MET A 6 -11.08 17.80 -4.38
C MET A 6 -11.58 16.55 -3.67
N TYR A 7 -10.84 16.07 -2.68
CA TYR A 7 -11.20 14.85 -1.94
C TYR A 7 -11.60 15.18 -0.52
N ARG A 8 -12.66 14.54 -0.02
CA ARG A 8 -13.01 14.62 1.39
C ARG A 8 -11.91 13.99 2.23
N VAL A 9 -11.82 14.42 3.49
CA VAL A 9 -10.91 13.84 4.48
C VAL A 9 -11.03 12.31 4.55
N SER A 10 -12.24 11.76 4.43
CA SER A 10 -12.48 10.31 4.41
C SER A 10 -11.92 9.61 3.18
N GLU A 11 -11.99 10.24 2.00
CA GLU A 11 -11.46 9.70 0.76
C GLU A 11 -9.93 9.75 0.77
N ALA A 12 -9.37 10.89 1.17
CA ALA A 12 -7.93 11.05 1.34
C ALA A 12 -7.33 10.03 2.31
N ALA A 13 -7.99 9.81 3.45
CA ALA A 13 -7.61 8.81 4.43
C ALA A 13 -7.61 7.39 3.83
N ARG A 14 -8.65 7.05 3.06
CA ARG A 14 -8.76 5.75 2.38
C ARG A 14 -7.67 5.55 1.33
N PHE A 15 -7.34 6.55 0.52
CA PHE A 15 -6.31 6.42 -0.52
C PHE A 15 -4.91 6.18 0.04
N LEU A 16 -4.63 6.72 1.23
CA LEU A 16 -3.32 6.66 1.85
C LEU A 16 -3.23 5.60 2.97
N ASP A 17 -4.29 4.84 3.20
CA ASP A 17 -4.41 3.85 4.27
C ASP A 17 -4.06 4.41 5.65
N VAL A 18 -4.61 5.58 5.98
CA VAL A 18 -4.46 6.22 7.29
C VAL A 18 -5.82 6.54 7.90
N SER A 19 -5.83 6.87 9.19
CA SER A 19 -7.04 7.35 9.85
C SER A 19 -7.45 8.74 9.35
N THR A 20 -8.76 9.06 9.43
CA THR A 20 -9.23 10.42 9.17
C THR A 20 -8.63 11.44 10.13
N ASP A 21 -8.33 11.05 11.38
CA ASP A 21 -7.63 11.89 12.34
C ASP A 21 -6.21 12.24 11.87
N THR A 22 -5.48 11.28 11.31
CA THR A 22 -4.15 11.52 10.72
C THR A 22 -4.20 12.61 9.66
N VAL A 23 -5.19 12.55 8.75
CA VAL A 23 -5.38 13.58 7.72
C VAL A 23 -5.75 14.93 8.34
N ARG A 24 -6.64 14.96 9.34
CA ARG A 24 -6.97 16.19 10.07
C ARG A 24 -5.76 16.81 10.76
N ARG A 25 -4.88 15.98 11.33
CA ARG A 25 -3.62 16.41 11.94
C ARG A 25 -2.68 17.02 10.91
N TRP A 26 -2.58 16.46 9.70
CA TRP A 26 -1.80 17.08 8.62
C TRP A 26 -2.35 18.44 8.20
N ILE A 27 -3.67 18.58 8.11
CA ILE A 27 -4.32 19.88 7.84
C ILE A 27 -4.02 20.87 8.96
N ALA A 28 -4.19 20.47 10.22
CA ALA A 28 -3.92 21.32 11.38
C ALA A 28 -2.45 21.75 11.46
N ALA A 29 -1.53 20.88 11.04
CA ALA A 29 -0.10 21.16 10.96
C ALA A 29 0.30 21.98 9.71
N GLY A 30 -0.65 22.36 8.85
CA GLY A 30 -0.40 23.10 7.61
C GLY A 30 0.30 22.27 6.52
N ALA A 31 0.35 20.95 6.68
CA ALA A 31 0.97 20.05 5.71
C ALA A 31 0.06 19.71 4.52
N LEU A 32 -1.23 20.00 4.63
CA LEU A 32 -2.24 19.98 3.57
C LEU A 32 -3.11 21.23 3.66
N THR A 33 -3.31 21.95 2.56
CA THR A 33 -4.35 22.96 2.47
C THR A 33 -5.74 22.32 2.43
N HIS A 34 -6.75 23.05 2.88
CA HIS A 34 -8.13 22.57 2.87
C HIS A 34 -9.10 23.67 2.44
N ARG A 35 -10.26 23.24 1.93
CA ARG A 35 -11.41 24.08 1.63
C ARG A 35 -12.67 23.44 2.20
N THR A 36 -13.76 24.19 2.17
CA THR A 36 -15.09 23.69 2.46
C THR A 36 -15.84 23.51 1.15
N ASP A 37 -16.38 22.31 0.90
CA ASP A 37 -17.22 22.04 -0.26
C ASP A 37 -18.61 22.68 -0.12
N SER A 38 -19.44 22.58 -1.16
CA SER A 38 -20.81 23.13 -1.17
C SER A 38 -21.73 22.49 -0.13
N ALA A 39 -21.36 21.33 0.43
CA ALA A 39 -22.09 20.63 1.48
C ALA A 39 -21.49 20.89 2.89
N GLY A 40 -20.57 21.85 3.04
CA GLY A 40 -19.98 22.20 4.33
C GLY A 40 -18.87 21.25 4.80
N ARG A 41 -18.35 20.38 3.93
CA ARG A 41 -17.37 19.35 4.29
C ARG A 41 -15.95 19.79 3.98
N THR A 42 -15.01 19.43 4.85
CA THR A 42 -13.58 19.65 4.61
C THR A 42 -13.09 18.78 3.47
N VAL A 43 -12.50 19.42 2.47
CA VAL A 43 -11.89 18.79 1.29
C VAL A 43 -10.46 19.28 1.10
N VAL A 44 -9.60 18.42 0.54
CA VAL A 44 -8.19 18.69 0.23
C VAL A 44 -7.94 18.57 -1.27
N ASP A 45 -6.97 19.31 -1.77
CA ASP A 45 -6.56 19.26 -3.18
C ASP A 45 -5.87 17.92 -3.50
N GLY A 46 -6.31 17.25 -4.57
CA GLY A 46 -5.80 15.94 -4.96
C GLY A 46 -4.34 15.94 -5.42
N VAL A 47 -3.86 17.02 -6.04
CA VAL A 47 -2.45 17.14 -6.47
C VAL A 47 -1.56 17.37 -5.25
N GLU A 48 -1.99 18.21 -4.30
CA GLU A 48 -1.29 18.40 -3.03
C GLU A 48 -1.24 17.09 -2.22
N LEU A 49 -2.37 16.38 -2.11
CA LEU A 49 -2.44 15.08 -1.43
C LEU A 49 -1.46 14.08 -2.05
N ALA A 50 -1.40 13.97 -3.37
CA ALA A 50 -0.47 13.07 -4.06
C ALA A 50 1.01 13.46 -3.87
N ARG A 51 1.31 14.76 -3.71
CA ARG A 51 2.67 15.21 -3.36
C ARG A 51 3.00 14.87 -1.91
N HIS A 52 2.06 15.05 -0.99
CA HIS A 52 2.23 14.71 0.41
C HIS A 52 2.44 13.20 0.59
N ALA A 53 1.64 12.37 -0.09
CA ALA A 53 1.75 10.91 -0.11
C ALA A 53 3.19 10.44 -0.41
N ARG A 54 3.81 11.01 -1.45
CA ARG A 54 5.19 10.67 -1.81
C ARG A 54 6.22 10.99 -0.73
N LYS A 55 5.98 12.00 0.12
CA LYS A 55 6.89 12.36 1.21
C LYS A 55 6.77 11.43 2.40
N ILE A 56 5.57 10.93 2.70
CA ILE A 56 5.32 10.05 3.86
C ILE A 56 5.63 8.57 3.57
N THR A 57 5.55 8.14 2.30
CA THR A 57 5.84 6.75 1.87
C THR A 57 7.33 6.47 1.68
N ALA A 58 8.23 7.35 2.14
CA ALA A 58 9.64 7.00 2.26
C ALA A 58 9.76 5.88 3.32
N LEU A 59 9.69 4.62 2.85
CA LEU A 59 9.90 3.42 3.65
C LEU A 59 11.22 3.57 4.42
N PRO A 60 11.32 3.05 5.65
CA PRO A 60 12.60 2.95 6.33
C PRO A 60 13.60 2.29 5.39
N GLU A 61 14.74 2.93 5.15
CA GLU A 61 15.86 2.31 4.45
C GLU A 61 16.16 0.97 5.13
N ASP A 62 15.98 -0.14 4.41
CA ASP A 62 16.38 -1.46 4.90
C ASP A 62 17.91 -1.44 4.93
N PRO A 63 18.58 -1.47 6.10
CA PRO A 63 20.03 -1.32 6.19
C PRO A 63 20.83 -2.40 5.44
N ARG A 64 20.15 -3.42 4.90
CA ARG A 64 20.68 -4.41 3.96
C ARG A 64 20.58 -3.96 2.50
N HIS A 65 20.67 -2.64 2.23
CA HIS A 65 20.51 -1.96 0.93
C HIS A 65 21.27 -2.63 -0.23
N VAL A 66 20.75 -3.76 -0.71
CA VAL A 66 20.98 -4.26 -2.06
C VAL A 66 20.03 -3.42 -2.91
N SER A 67 20.58 -2.78 -3.94
CA SER A 67 19.80 -2.18 -5.03
C SER A 67 18.88 -3.25 -5.63
N THR A 68 17.71 -3.46 -5.05
CA THR A 68 16.75 -4.43 -5.56
C THR A 68 15.90 -3.74 -6.61
N SER A 69 15.86 -4.29 -7.82
CA SER A 69 14.97 -3.85 -8.92
C SER A 69 13.47 -4.03 -8.62
N VAL A 70 13.13 -4.42 -7.39
CA VAL A 70 11.76 -4.62 -6.90
C VAL A 70 11.29 -3.32 -6.25
N SER A 71 10.31 -2.69 -6.88
CA SER A 71 9.77 -1.39 -6.43
C SER A 71 8.73 -1.50 -5.32
N ASN A 72 8.01 -2.63 -5.22
CA ASN A 72 6.93 -2.82 -4.24
C ASN A 72 7.26 -3.94 -3.25
N ARG A 73 7.30 -3.61 -1.96
CA ARG A 73 7.52 -4.55 -0.86
C ARG A 73 6.34 -4.50 0.10
N PHE A 74 5.74 -5.65 0.35
CA PHE A 74 4.57 -5.82 1.19
C PHE A 74 4.93 -6.70 2.38
N TYR A 75 5.08 -6.09 3.54
CA TYR A 75 5.28 -6.80 4.80
C TYR A 75 3.96 -7.43 5.22
N GLY A 76 3.96 -8.73 5.48
CA GLY A 76 2.73 -9.46 5.79
C GLY A 76 2.96 -10.75 6.55
N ILE A 77 1.85 -11.44 6.81
CA ILE A 77 1.80 -12.73 7.48
C ILE A 77 1.15 -13.74 6.54
N VAL A 78 1.74 -14.92 6.42
CA VAL A 78 1.15 -16.03 5.67
C VAL A 78 -0.12 -16.49 6.37
N THR A 79 -1.22 -16.58 5.63
CA THR A 79 -2.53 -16.97 6.14
C THR A 79 -2.96 -18.35 5.66
N ASP A 80 -2.53 -18.75 4.46
CA ASP A 80 -2.75 -20.09 3.92
C ASP A 80 -1.62 -20.50 2.97
N VAL A 81 -1.38 -21.81 2.87
CA VAL A 81 -0.44 -22.42 1.92
C VAL A 81 -1.12 -23.65 1.31
N LYS A 82 -1.56 -23.51 0.06
CA LYS A 82 -2.10 -24.61 -0.73
C LYS A 82 -0.97 -25.24 -1.55
N ARG A 83 -0.48 -26.38 -1.07
CA ARG A 83 0.56 -27.16 -1.77
C ARG A 83 0.04 -27.79 -3.06
N GLY A 84 0.86 -27.71 -4.11
CA GLY A 84 0.69 -28.46 -5.35
C GLY A 84 1.98 -29.20 -5.72
N ASP A 85 1.98 -29.96 -6.80
CA ASP A 85 3.10 -30.85 -7.13
C ASP A 85 4.37 -30.08 -7.52
N VAL A 86 4.25 -28.99 -8.28
CA VAL A 86 5.38 -28.16 -8.74
C VAL A 86 5.33 -26.77 -8.12
N MET A 87 4.13 -26.19 -8.08
CA MET A 87 3.87 -24.85 -7.57
C MET A 87 2.87 -24.92 -6.43
N SER A 88 3.09 -24.08 -5.43
CA SER A 88 2.20 -23.85 -4.30
C SER A 88 1.63 -22.44 -4.35
N LEU A 89 0.36 -22.31 -3.95
CA LEU A 89 -0.29 -21.01 -3.77
C LEU A 89 -0.14 -20.58 -2.32
N VAL A 90 0.45 -19.41 -2.10
CA VAL A 90 0.60 -18.79 -0.78
C VAL A 90 -0.32 -17.59 -0.69
N GLU A 91 -1.11 -17.53 0.37
CA GLU A 91 -1.93 -16.38 0.71
C GLU A 91 -1.28 -15.57 1.83
N ILE A 92 -1.15 -14.25 1.63
CA ILE A 92 -0.48 -13.33 2.54
C ILE A 92 -1.41 -12.17 2.88
N GLN A 93 -1.61 -11.90 4.17
CA GLN A 93 -2.22 -10.66 4.64
C GLN A 93 -1.13 -9.61 4.86
N ALA A 94 -1.17 -8.51 4.10
CA ALA A 94 -0.19 -7.43 4.15
C ALA A 94 -0.88 -6.07 4.31
N GLY A 95 -0.98 -5.58 5.55
CA GLY A 95 -1.78 -4.39 5.86
C GLY A 95 -3.24 -4.58 5.42
N PRO A 96 -3.84 -3.66 4.65
CA PRO A 96 -5.21 -3.79 4.14
C PRO A 96 -5.31 -4.71 2.91
N HIS A 97 -4.18 -5.21 2.40
CA HIS A 97 -4.12 -5.97 1.15
C HIS A 97 -4.01 -7.48 1.40
N ARG A 98 -4.71 -8.26 0.59
CA ARG A 98 -4.56 -9.72 0.52
C ARG A 98 -3.80 -10.05 -0.77
N ILE A 99 -2.65 -10.69 -0.64
CA ILE A 99 -1.73 -10.96 -1.73
C ILE A 99 -1.64 -12.47 -1.95
N PHE A 100 -1.70 -12.89 -3.20
CA PHE A 100 -1.47 -14.27 -3.60
C PHE A 100 -0.17 -14.37 -4.37
N SER A 101 0.65 -15.37 -4.05
CA SER A 101 1.87 -15.67 -4.76
C SER A 101 1.92 -17.14 -5.13
N LEU A 102 2.33 -17.42 -6.36
CA LEU A 102 2.70 -18.76 -6.79
C LEU A 102 4.20 -18.92 -6.57
N VAL A 103 4.57 -19.88 -5.73
CA VAL A 103 5.95 -20.16 -5.34
C VAL A 103 6.22 -21.64 -5.61
N GLY A 104 7.43 -21.99 -6.05
CA GLY A 104 7.81 -23.40 -6.23
C GLY A 104 7.62 -24.19 -4.93
N THR A 105 7.05 -25.38 -5.00
CA THR A 105 6.76 -26.19 -3.81
C THR A 105 8.03 -26.51 -3.01
N ASP A 106 9.14 -26.79 -3.70
CA ASP A 106 10.45 -27.00 -3.06
C ASP A 106 10.93 -25.76 -2.27
N GLU A 107 10.57 -24.55 -2.69
CA GLU A 107 10.93 -23.32 -1.98
C GLU A 107 10.07 -23.14 -0.73
N ILE A 108 8.78 -23.49 -0.78
CA ILE A 108 7.92 -23.54 0.41
C ILE A 108 8.51 -24.49 1.45
N ASP A 109 8.97 -25.67 1.02
CA ASP A 109 9.57 -26.66 1.90
C ASP A 109 10.92 -26.17 2.46
N ARG A 110 11.77 -25.56 1.62
CA ARG A 110 13.05 -24.99 2.04
C ARG A 110 12.88 -23.86 3.06
N MET A 111 11.91 -22.98 2.85
CA MET A 111 11.59 -21.90 3.77
C MET A 111 10.80 -22.38 5.00
N GLN A 112 10.35 -23.64 5.00
CA GLN A 112 9.40 -24.18 5.98
C GLN A 112 8.18 -23.29 6.16
N LEU A 113 7.70 -22.72 5.04
CA LEU A 113 6.69 -21.68 5.06
C LEU A 113 5.32 -22.28 5.44
N THR A 114 4.73 -21.72 6.47
CA THR A 114 3.45 -22.16 7.07
C THR A 114 2.62 -20.94 7.48
N PRO A 115 1.29 -21.10 7.64
CA PRO A 115 0.45 -20.06 8.20
C PRO A 115 1.00 -19.52 9.53
N GLY A 116 1.05 -18.21 9.66
CA GLY A 116 1.61 -17.49 10.80
C GLY A 116 3.03 -16.96 10.60
N ASN A 117 3.77 -17.39 9.57
CA ASN A 117 5.10 -16.85 9.30
C ASN A 117 5.03 -15.40 8.77
N ALA A 118 5.93 -14.54 9.27
CA ALA A 118 6.13 -13.20 8.74
C ALA A 118 6.94 -13.26 7.44
N VAL A 119 6.51 -12.53 6.42
CA VAL A 119 7.11 -12.52 5.09
C VAL A 119 7.14 -11.12 4.49
N ILE A 120 7.97 -10.96 3.46
CA ILE A 120 7.97 -9.77 2.59
C ILE A 120 7.63 -10.25 1.18
N ALA A 121 6.41 -9.98 0.73
CA ALA A 121 6.03 -10.18 -0.66
C ALA A 121 6.62 -9.04 -1.49
N SER A 122 7.35 -9.40 -2.55
CA SER A 122 8.07 -8.47 -3.42
C SER A 122 7.50 -8.54 -4.83
N ALA A 123 7.05 -7.41 -5.38
CA ALA A 123 6.49 -7.36 -6.73
C ALA A 123 7.25 -6.36 -7.62
N LEU A 124 7.55 -6.78 -8.84
CA LEU A 124 8.11 -5.91 -9.88
C LEU A 124 6.98 -5.02 -10.43
N ALA A 125 7.27 -3.75 -10.71
CA ALA A 125 6.28 -2.76 -11.14
C ALA A 125 5.80 -2.90 -12.61
N GLN A 126 6.03 -4.04 -13.25
CA GLN A 126 5.89 -4.20 -14.70
C GLN A 126 4.43 -4.24 -15.18
N ALA A 127 3.51 -4.72 -14.33
CA ALA A 127 2.12 -4.99 -14.71
C ALA A 127 1.15 -4.48 -13.65
N ILE A 128 0.75 -3.20 -13.77
CA ILE A 128 -0.29 -2.58 -12.94
C ILE A 128 -1.38 -2.07 -13.90
N ALA A 129 -2.59 -2.61 -13.79
CA ALA A 129 -3.75 -2.11 -14.52
C ALA A 129 -4.27 -0.83 -13.85
N LEU A 130 -4.64 0.16 -14.65
CA LEU A 130 -5.19 1.43 -14.17
C LEU A 130 -6.66 1.54 -14.55
N GLU A 131 -7.50 1.79 -13.55
CA GLU A 131 -8.91 2.11 -13.71
C GLU A 131 -9.19 3.46 -13.07
N ARG A 132 -9.98 4.30 -13.73
CA ARG A 132 -10.40 5.60 -13.20
C ARG A 132 -11.71 5.43 -12.46
N ILE A 133 -11.72 5.81 -11.18
CA ILE A 133 -12.91 5.88 -10.32
C ILE A 133 -13.60 7.24 -10.40
#